data_AF-A0A955TBZ1-F1
#
_entry.id   AF-A0A955TBZ1-F1
#
_cell.length_a   1.000
_cell.length_b   1.000
_cell.length_c   1.000
_cell.angle_alpha   90.00
_cell.angle_beta   90.00
_cell.angle_gamma   90.00
#
_symmetry.space_group_name_H-M   'P 1'
#
loop_
_entity.id
_entity.type
_entity.pdbx_description
1 polymer ?
#
loop_
_entity_poly.entity_id
_entity_poly.type
_entity_poly.pdbx_seq_one_letter_code
_entity_poly.pdbx_strand_id
1 'polypeptide(L)'
;DLESVEDATPESPGHYREWLDCIRSREQPSCHIGYHYKIDVAINLSLIALKLGRSVRFDPETETIPDDPEANRLLVPEYRDPWEFPRGYL
;
A
#
# COMPACT_ATOMS: atom_id res chain seq x y z
N ASP A 1 2.51 -0.50 -31.87
CA ASP A 1 1.40 -1.45 -31.75
C ASP A 1 1.64 -2.36 -30.57
N LEU A 2 1.01 -2.07 -29.42
CA LEU A 2 0.99 -3.01 -28.30
C LEU A 2 -0.21 -3.93 -28.53
N GLU A 3 0.05 -5.24 -28.55
CA GLU A 3 -1.02 -6.25 -28.60
C GLU A 3 -1.91 -6.12 -27.35
N SER A 4 -3.21 -6.29 -27.53
CA SER A 4 -4.15 -6.29 -26.41
C SER A 4 -3.87 -7.51 -25.53
N VAL A 5 -3.52 -7.27 -24.28
CA VAL A 5 -3.44 -8.33 -23.27
C VAL A 5 -4.87 -8.77 -22.95
N GLU A 6 -5.08 -10.09 -22.88
CA GLU A 6 -6.36 -10.67 -22.49
C GLU A 6 -6.71 -10.24 -21.05
N ASP A 7 -7.91 -9.72 -20.83
CA ASP A 7 -8.34 -9.27 -19.51
C ASP A 7 -8.61 -10.48 -18.63
N ALA A 8 -7.66 -10.78 -17.74
CA ALA A 8 -7.75 -11.88 -16.79
C ALA A 8 -8.57 -11.52 -15.53
N THR A 9 -9.14 -10.31 -15.46
CA THR A 9 -9.88 -9.84 -14.29
C THR A 9 -11.31 -10.37 -14.32
N PRO A 10 -11.81 -11.00 -13.24
CA PRO A 10 -13.22 -11.40 -13.16
C PRO A 10 -14.15 -10.19 -13.28
N GLU A 11 -15.33 -10.38 -13.87
CA GLU A 11 -16.35 -9.34 -13.90
C GLU A 11 -16.75 -8.91 -12.48
N SER A 12 -16.73 -7.59 -12.23
CA SER A 12 -17.11 -7.06 -10.93
C SER A 12 -18.64 -7.08 -10.76
N PRO A 13 -19.17 -7.61 -9.64
CA PRO A 13 -20.58 -7.45 -9.30
C PRO A 13 -20.93 -6.02 -8.83
N GLY A 14 -19.92 -5.13 -8.75
CA GLY A 14 -20.01 -3.78 -8.18
C GLY A 14 -19.71 -3.74 -6.68
N HIS A 15 -19.01 -2.71 -6.22
CA HIS A 15 -18.51 -2.60 -4.83
C HIS A 15 -19.60 -2.75 -3.76
N TYR A 16 -20.77 -2.16 -3.96
CA TYR A 16 -21.86 -2.24 -2.99
C TYR A 16 -22.40 -3.67 -2.84
N ARG A 17 -22.52 -4.39 -3.96
CA ARG A 17 -23.02 -5.76 -3.94
C ARG A 17 -22.00 -6.71 -3.32
N GLU A 18 -20.75 -6.59 -3.75
CA GLU A 18 -19.63 -7.34 -3.20
C GLU A 18 -19.53 -7.16 -1.69
N TRP A 19 -19.62 -5.92 -1.20
CA TRP A 19 -19.56 -5.63 0.24
C TRP A 19 -20.66 -6.35 1.04
N LEU A 20 -21.91 -6.33 0.56
CA LEU A 20 -23.02 -7.03 1.23
C LEU A 20 -22.85 -8.55 1.19
N ASP A 21 -22.37 -9.09 0.07
CA ASP A 21 -22.14 -10.52 -0.10
C ASP A 21 -21.00 -10.99 0.83
N CYS A 22 -19.89 -10.25 0.92
CA CYS A 22 -18.79 -10.53 1.83
C CYS A 22 -19.19 -10.43 3.31
N ILE A 23 -20.04 -9.48 3.71
CA ILE A 23 -20.58 -9.43 5.08
C ILE A 23 -21.38 -10.69 5.39
N ARG A 24 -22.20 -11.15 4.43
CA ARG A 24 -23.04 -12.34 4.59
C ARG A 24 -22.20 -13.62 4.64
N SER A 25 -21.24 -13.79 3.73
CA SER A 25 -20.41 -15.00 3.63
C SER A 25 -19.27 -15.02 4.64
N ARG A 26 -18.90 -13.87 5.22
CA ARG A 26 -17.70 -13.66 6.05
C ARG A 26 -16.40 -13.86 5.28
N GLU A 27 -16.43 -13.70 3.96
CA GLU A 27 -15.25 -13.69 3.10
C GLU A 27 -14.69 -12.27 2.94
N GLN A 28 -13.45 -12.18 2.48
CA GLN A 28 -12.81 -10.89 2.18
C GLN A 28 -13.29 -10.36 0.81
N PRO A 29 -13.50 -9.03 0.66
CA PRO A 29 -13.77 -8.43 -0.64
C PRO A 29 -12.54 -8.51 -1.56
N SER A 30 -12.72 -8.36 -2.87
CA SER A 30 -11.60 -8.31 -3.83
C SER A 30 -10.58 -7.22 -3.48
N CYS A 31 -11.05 -6.04 -3.02
CA CYS A 31 -10.21 -4.95 -2.54
C CYS A 31 -9.97 -4.99 -1.02
N HIS A 32 -9.58 -6.13 -0.46
CA HIS A 32 -9.28 -6.24 0.97
C HIS A 32 -7.94 -5.58 1.37
N ILE A 33 -7.73 -5.41 2.68
CA ILE A 33 -6.55 -4.70 3.21
C ILE A 33 -5.22 -5.31 2.78
N GLY A 34 -5.06 -6.65 2.85
CA GLY A 34 -3.81 -7.30 2.43
C GLY A 34 -3.47 -7.15 0.93
N TYR A 35 -4.47 -6.94 0.07
CA TYR A 35 -4.27 -6.60 -1.34
C TYR A 35 -3.82 -5.15 -1.47
N HIS A 36 -4.58 -4.24 -0.86
CA HIS A 36 -4.35 -2.81 -0.98
C HIS A 36 -3.04 -2.36 -0.32
N TYR A 37 -2.67 -2.98 0.80
CA TYR A 37 -1.41 -2.73 1.50
C TYR A 37 -0.20 -2.78 0.57
N LYS A 38 -0.10 -3.81 -0.27
CA LYS A 38 1.04 -3.97 -1.20
C LYS A 38 1.11 -2.87 -2.25
N ILE A 39 -0.05 -2.37 -2.68
CA ILE A 39 -0.15 -1.25 -3.63
C ILE A 39 0.29 0.03 -2.94
N ASP A 40 -0.20 0.27 -1.73
CA ASP A 40 0.10 1.47 -0.97
C ASP A 40 1.59 1.56 -0.60
N VAL A 41 2.24 0.43 -0.30
CA VAL A 41 3.71 0.37 -0.12
C VAL A 41 4.45 0.94 -1.33
N ALA A 42 4.10 0.52 -2.54
CA ALA A 42 4.75 1.01 -3.76
C ALA A 42 4.51 2.52 -4.00
N ILE A 43 3.30 3.00 -3.69
CA ILE A 43 2.95 4.43 -3.79
C ILE A 43 3.80 5.24 -2.80
N ASN A 44 3.86 4.83 -1.54
CA ASN A 44 4.63 5.52 -0.50
C ASN A 44 6.13 5.52 -0.81
N LEU A 45 6.70 4.40 -1.27
CA LEU A 45 8.10 4.33 -1.68
C LEU A 45 8.41 5.28 -2.85
N SER A 46 7.47 5.44 -3.78
CA SER A 46 7.59 6.40 -4.89
C SER A 46 7.60 7.84 -4.39
N LEU A 47 6.76 8.17 -3.40
CA LEU A 47 6.75 9.50 -2.76
C LEU A 47 8.05 9.77 -1.99
N ILE A 48 8.58 8.77 -1.29
CA ILE A 48 9.88 8.86 -0.60
C ILE A 48 11.00 9.11 -1.60
N ALA A 49 11.05 8.34 -2.69
CA ALA A 49 12.05 8.52 -3.75
C ALA A 49 11.96 9.92 -4.37
N LEU A 50 10.75 10.40 -4.64
CA LEU A 50 10.50 11.76 -5.14
C LEU A 50 11.02 12.82 -4.15
N LYS A 51 10.73 12.67 -2.87
CA LYS A 51 11.14 13.62 -1.82
C LYS A 51 12.67 13.68 -1.67
N LEU A 52 13.35 12.55 -1.80
CA LEU A 52 14.81 12.45 -1.70
C LEU A 52 15.53 12.82 -3.01
N GLY A 53 14.81 12.86 -4.15
CA GLY A 53 15.39 13.08 -5.47
C GLY A 53 16.25 11.92 -5.97
N ARG A 54 16.06 10.71 -5.42
CA ARG A 54 16.83 9.49 -5.76
C ARG A 54 16.00 8.24 -5.52
N SER A 55 16.34 7.15 -6.22
CA SER A 55 15.75 5.83 -5.97
C SER A 55 16.12 5.31 -4.59
N VAL A 56 15.24 4.47 -4.01
CA VAL A 56 15.46 3.74 -2.74
C VAL A 56 15.37 2.23 -2.98
N ARG A 57 16.12 1.45 -2.19
CA ARG A 57 16.07 -0.02 -2.21
C ARG A 57 15.25 -0.50 -1.02
N PHE A 58 14.05 -1.00 -1.27
CA PHE A 58 13.17 -1.55 -0.24
C PHE A 58 13.39 -3.06 -0.08
N ASP A 59 13.43 -3.52 1.16
CA ASP A 59 13.37 -4.93 1.52
C ASP A 59 11.94 -5.29 1.97
N PRO A 60 11.19 -6.06 1.17
CA PRO A 60 9.81 -6.42 1.50
C PRO A 60 9.68 -7.46 2.62
N GLU A 61 10.76 -8.14 3.02
CA GLU A 61 10.72 -9.09 4.14
C GLU A 61 10.78 -8.38 5.49
N THR A 62 11.61 -7.34 5.58
CA THR A 62 11.76 -6.53 6.80
C THR A 62 10.96 -5.24 6.77
N GLU A 63 10.41 -4.88 5.61
CA GLU A 63 9.69 -3.62 5.35
C GLU A 63 10.54 -2.37 5.64
N THR A 64 11.84 -2.46 5.36
CA THR A 64 12.82 -1.39 5.58
C THR A 64 13.53 -0.95 4.30
N ILE A 65 14.34 0.11 4.39
CA ILE A 65 15.24 0.55 3.33
C ILE A 65 16.70 0.34 3.80
N PRO A 66 17.33 -0.82 3.54
CA PRO A 66 18.65 -1.12 4.08
C PRO A 66 19.70 -0.07 3.73
N ASP A 67 20.61 0.19 4.67
CA ASP A 67 21.71 1.15 4.55
C ASP A 67 21.29 2.61 4.27
N ASP A 68 20.02 2.98 4.50
CA ASP A 68 19.48 4.32 4.25
C ASP A 68 18.72 4.92 5.46
N PRO A 69 19.41 5.42 6.49
CA PRO A 69 18.77 5.99 7.68
C PRO A 69 17.94 7.25 7.39
N GLU A 70 18.23 7.96 6.29
CA GLU A 70 17.45 9.11 5.86
C GLU A 70 16.08 8.67 5.32
N ALA A 71 16.05 7.68 4.42
CA ALA A 71 14.80 7.17 3.86
C ALA A 71 13.96 6.44 4.92
N ASN A 72 14.57 5.66 5.82
CA ASN A 72 13.81 4.98 6.89
C ASN A 72 13.08 5.96 7.81
N ARG A 73 13.64 7.16 8.05
CA ARG A 73 12.95 8.20 8.83
C ARG A 73 11.67 8.69 8.16
N LEU A 74 11.57 8.58 6.84
CA LEU A 74 10.39 8.98 6.06
C LEU A 74 9.30 7.89 5.99
N LEU A 75 9.57 6.67 6.44
CA LEU A 75 8.56 5.61 6.55
C LEU A 75 7.53 5.90 7.64
N VAL A 76 7.90 6.72 8.64
CA VAL A 76 7.01 7.13 9.73
C VAL A 76 6.67 8.61 9.57
N PRO A 77 5.40 8.98 9.38
CA PRO A 77 5.01 10.37 9.21
C PRO A 77 5.16 11.15 10.52
N GLU A 78 5.63 12.39 10.43
CA GLU A 78 5.56 13.36 11.53
C GLU A 78 4.20 14.03 11.51
N TYR A 79 3.42 13.83 12.57
CA TYR A 79 2.10 14.45 12.71
C TYR A 79 2.22 15.88 13.21
N ARG A 80 1.25 16.72 12.82
CA ARG A 80 1.15 18.11 13.26
C ARG A 80 0.72 18.17 14.73
N ASP A 81 1.33 19.05 15.52
CA ASP A 81 0.94 19.31 16.92
C ASP A 81 -0.57 19.60 17.10
N PRO A 82 -1.24 19.07 18.14
CA PRO A 82 -0.74 18.23 19.23
C PRO A 82 -0.83 16.72 18.95
N TRP A 83 -0.97 16.31 17.69
CA TRP A 83 -1.17 14.91 17.33
C TRP A 83 0.16 14.17 17.25
N GLU A 84 0.20 12.97 17.83
CA GLU A 84 1.35 12.08 17.76
C GLU A 84 1.01 10.86 16.90
N PHE A 85 1.97 10.42 16.09
CA PHE A 85 1.84 9.16 15.39
C PHE A 85 1.81 8.02 16.41
N PRO A 86 0.80 7.12 16.36
CA PRO A 86 0.68 6.02 17.31
C PRO A 86 1.74 4.94 17.06
N ARG A 87 2.94 5.15 17.61
CA ARG A 87 4.11 4.26 17.45
C ARG A 87 3.90 2.83 17.91
N GLY A 88 2.87 2.55 18.73
CA GLY A 88 2.54 1.20 19.17
C GLY A 88 2.01 0.26 18.07
N TYR A 89 1.80 0.75 16.85
CA TYR A 89 1.43 -0.05 15.69
C TYR A 89 2.61 -0.41 14.77
N LEU A 90 3.83 0.03 15.10
CA LEU A 90 5.06 -0.35 14.40
C LEU A 90 5.66 -1.63 14.99
#